data_AF-A0A318R450-F1
#
_entry.id   AF-A0A318R450-F1
#
_cell.length_a   1.000
_cell.length_b   1.000
_cell.length_c   1.000
_cell.angle_alpha   90.00
_cell.angle_beta   90.00
_cell.angle_gamma   90.00
#
_symmetry.space_group_name_H-M   'P 1'
#
loop_
_entity.id
_entity.type
_entity.pdbx_description
1 polymer ?
#
loop_
_entity_poly.entity_id
_entity_poly.type
_entity_poly.pdbx_seq_one_letter_code
_entity_poly.pdbx_strand_id
1 'polypeptide(L)'
;MDFKKALNLNSYEWWRNHRRFVTFGGFLVLLGCWVNPVIQESRNKNLCVRTYSELYTVPEVLEKFNAKQLEEFGLDTNDFAKALAYQTCTSQKAIGK
;
A
#
# COMPACT_ATOMS: atom_id res chain seq x y z
N MET A 1 32.13 41.44 27.20
CA MET A 1 32.07 39.99 27.51
C MET A 1 30.60 39.54 27.43
N ASP A 2 29.95 39.78 26.30
CA ASP A 2 28.46 39.85 26.26
C ASP A 2 27.79 38.95 25.23
N PHE A 3 28.57 38.27 24.39
CA PHE A 3 28.00 37.34 23.40
C PHE A 3 27.29 36.14 24.06
N LYS A 4 27.78 35.67 25.21
CA LYS A 4 27.14 34.60 26.01
C LYS A 4 25.83 35.02 26.68
N LYS A 5 25.62 36.33 26.90
CA LYS A 5 24.41 36.87 27.56
C LYS A 5 23.34 37.24 26.53
N ALA A 6 23.75 37.69 25.34
CA ALA A 6 22.86 37.97 24.21
C ALA A 6 22.21 36.70 23.61
N LEU A 7 22.91 35.56 23.65
CA LEU A 7 22.38 34.26 23.22
C LEU A 7 21.42 33.61 24.24
N ASN A 8 20.99 34.37 25.26
CA ASN A 8 20.04 34.05 26.32
C ASN A 8 20.02 32.57 26.69
N LEU A 9 20.77 32.24 27.76
CA LEU A 9 20.83 30.94 28.40
C LEU A 9 19.42 30.42 28.74
N ASN A 10 18.84 29.78 27.75
CA ASN A 10 18.17 28.53 27.97
C ASN A 10 18.63 27.49 26.95
N SER A 11 19.90 27.59 26.53
CA SER A 11 20.52 26.68 25.55
C SER A 11 20.40 25.22 25.99
N TYR A 12 20.36 24.95 27.30
CA TYR A 12 20.13 23.63 27.86
C TYR A 12 18.68 23.15 27.70
N GLU A 13 17.66 23.94 28.04
CA GLU A 13 16.27 23.51 27.79
C GLU A 13 15.92 23.54 26.30
N TRP A 14 16.49 24.47 25.53
CA TRP A 14 16.39 24.47 24.06
C TRP A 14 16.95 23.17 23.49
N TRP A 15 18.15 22.76 23.90
CA TRP A 15 18.75 21.50 23.47
C TRP A 15 17.96 20.27 23.95
N ARG A 16 17.40 20.33 25.16
CA ARG A 16 16.54 19.27 25.72
C ARG A 16 15.25 19.11 24.92
N ASN A 17 14.61 20.21 24.55
CA ASN A 17 13.38 20.22 23.77
C ASN A 17 13.66 19.85 22.30
N HIS A 18 14.76 20.33 21.75
CA HIS A 18 15.23 19.97 20.41
C HIS A 18 15.52 18.46 20.31
N ARG A 19 16.20 17.87 21.29
CA ARG A 19 16.45 16.41 21.33
C ARG A 19 15.16 15.60 21.37
N ARG A 20 14.14 16.07 22.11
CA ARG A 20 12.81 15.44 22.13
C ARG A 20 12.13 15.49 20.76
N PHE A 21 12.21 16.62 20.07
CA PHE A 21 11.64 16.79 18.74
C PHE A 21 12.37 15.96 17.67
N VAL A 22 13.70 15.91 17.73
CA VAL A 22 14.53 15.12 16.81
C VAL A 22 14.34 13.63 17.02
N THR A 23 14.26 13.16 18.28
CA THR A 23 14.00 11.75 18.57
C THR A 23 12.59 11.33 18.15
N PHE A 24 11.58 12.15 18.43
CA PHE A 24 10.21 11.88 18.00
C PHE A 24 10.07 11.94 16.47
N GLY A 25 10.65 12.94 15.83
CA GLY A 25 10.66 13.06 14.37
C GLY A 25 11.41 11.91 13.70
N GLY A 26 12.58 11.54 14.22
CA GLY A 26 13.35 10.40 13.75
C GLY A 26 12.57 9.08 13.91
N PHE A 27 11.90 8.89 15.03
CA PHE A 27 11.01 7.74 15.23
C PHE A 27 9.87 7.70 14.21
N LEU A 28 9.22 8.83 13.92
CA LEU A 28 8.16 8.89 12.91
C LEU A 28 8.66 8.61 11.50
N VAL A 29 9.85 9.09 11.14
CA VAL A 29 10.47 8.80 9.83
C VAL A 29 10.76 7.30 9.71
N LEU A 30 11.37 6.70 10.74
CA LEU A 30 11.65 5.26 10.77
C LEU A 30 10.37 4.44 10.71
N LEU A 31 9.33 4.84 11.46
CA LEU A 31 8.02 4.20 11.42
C LEU A 31 7.38 4.34 10.04
N GLY A 32 7.45 5.52 9.42
CA GLY A 32 6.99 5.76 8.06
C GLY A 32 7.70 4.87 7.04
N CYS A 33 9.03 4.77 7.11
CA CYS A 33 9.83 3.88 6.27
C CYS A 33 9.47 2.40 6.50
N TRP A 34 9.19 2.01 7.74
CA TRP A 34 8.79 0.65 8.10
C TRP A 34 7.38 0.28 7.59
N VAL A 35 6.43 1.23 7.60
CA VAL A 35 5.06 1.04 7.09
C VAL A 35 4.98 1.19 5.56
N ASN A 36 5.89 1.96 4.95
CA ASN A 36 5.95 2.18 3.50
C ASN A 36 5.86 0.91 2.63
N PRO A 37 6.57 -0.21 2.89
CA PRO A 37 6.43 -1.43 2.09
C PRO A 37 5.01 -2.00 2.10
N VAL A 38 4.29 -1.91 3.23
CA VAL A 38 2.90 -2.38 3.34
C VAL A 38 1.98 -1.51 2.48
N ILE A 39 2.18 -0.19 2.51
CA ILE A 39 1.41 0.76 1.70
C ILE A 39 1.68 0.56 0.20
N GLN A 40 2.94 0.32 -0.18
CA GLN A 40 3.29 0.03 -1.57
C GLN A 40 2.70 -1.30 -2.04
N GLU A 41 2.73 -2.32 -1.20
CA GLU A 41 2.14 -3.62 -1.51
C GLU A 41 0.62 -3.51 -1.72
N SER A 42 -0.10 -2.80 -0.83
CA SER A 42 -1.55 -2.59 -0.98
C SER A 42 -1.89 -1.78 -2.24
N ARG A 43 -1.08 -0.75 -2.56
CA ARG A 43 -1.26 0.05 -3.77
C ARG A 43 -1.06 -0.78 -5.03
N ASN A 44 -0.01 -1.61 -5.07
CA ASN A 44 0.29 -2.47 -6.21
C ASN A 44 -0.79 -3.53 -6.42
N LYS A 45 -1.31 -4.13 -5.34
CA LYS A 45 -2.44 -5.07 -5.41
C LYS A 45 -3.70 -4.41 -5.94
N ASN A 46 -4.05 -3.22 -5.44
CA ASN A 46 -5.22 -2.48 -5.92
C ASN A 46 -5.08 -2.07 -7.39
N LEU A 47 -3.88 -1.64 -7.81
CA LEU A 47 -3.58 -1.34 -9.22
C LEU A 47 -3.71 -2.58 -10.09
N CYS A 48 -3.14 -3.71 -9.67
CA CYS A 48 -3.26 -4.98 -10.38
C CYS A 48 -4.72 -5.38 -10.56
N VAL A 49 -5.50 -5.41 -9.47
CA VAL A 49 -6.92 -5.75 -9.51
C VAL A 49 -7.68 -4.81 -10.43
N ARG A 50 -7.43 -3.49 -10.36
CA ARG A 50 -8.09 -2.52 -11.24
C ARG A 50 -7.76 -2.78 -12.71
N THR A 51 -6.49 -2.91 -13.04
CA THR A 51 -6.04 -3.18 -14.41
C THR A 51 -6.62 -4.49 -14.94
N TYR A 52 -6.56 -5.58 -14.19
CA TYR A 52 -7.11 -6.86 -14.62
C TYR A 52 -8.65 -6.86 -14.67
N SER A 53 -9.33 -6.15 -13.76
CA SER A 53 -10.79 -6.01 -13.84
C SER A 53 -11.24 -5.20 -15.06
N GLU A 54 -10.39 -4.30 -15.57
CA GLU A 54 -10.61 -3.57 -16.82
C GLU A 54 -10.21 -4.41 -18.05
N LEU A 55 -9.22 -5.30 -17.91
CA LEU A 55 -8.71 -6.16 -18.98
C LEU A 55 -9.64 -7.36 -19.26
N TYR A 56 -10.12 -8.03 -18.20
CA TYR A 56 -11.08 -9.12 -18.31
C TYR A 56 -12.43 -8.56 -18.71
N THR A 57 -12.63 -8.42 -20.01
CA THR A 57 -13.93 -8.14 -20.57
C THR A 57 -14.81 -9.38 -20.46
N VAL A 58 -16.08 -9.19 -20.09
CA VAL A 58 -17.12 -10.25 -20.05
C VAL A 58 -17.04 -11.24 -21.24
N PRO A 59 -16.82 -10.82 -22.50
CA PRO A 59 -16.65 -11.75 -23.62
C PRO A 59 -15.44 -12.68 -23.51
N GLU A 60 -14.26 -12.22 -23.05
CA GLU A 60 -13.07 -13.08 -22.88
C GLU A 60 -13.28 -14.13 -21.78
N VAL A 61 -14.00 -13.75 -20.72
CA VAL A 61 -14.36 -14.66 -19.63
C VAL A 61 -15.33 -15.72 -20.11
N LEU A 62 -16.32 -15.36 -20.93
CA LEU A 62 -17.26 -16.29 -21.57
C LEU A 62 -16.62 -17.18 -22.64
N GLU A 63 -15.50 -16.74 -23.25
CA GLU A 63 -14.75 -17.55 -24.21
C GLU A 63 -13.90 -18.61 -23.50
N LYS A 64 -13.29 -18.26 -22.36
CA LYS A 64 -12.52 -19.20 -21.52
C LYS A 64 -13.39 -20.12 -20.68
N PHE A 65 -14.55 -19.66 -20.23
CA PHE A 65 -15.46 -20.39 -19.37
C PHE A 65 -16.86 -20.41 -19.99
N ASN A 66 -17.36 -21.62 -20.26
CA ASN A 66 -18.67 -21.79 -20.88
C ASN A 66 -19.77 -21.21 -19.96
N ALA A 67 -20.80 -20.55 -20.52
CA ALA A 67 -21.86 -19.90 -19.75
C ALA A 67 -22.54 -20.83 -18.72
N LYS A 68 -22.64 -22.13 -19.03
CA LYS A 68 -23.14 -23.15 -18.09
C LYS A 68 -22.28 -23.33 -16.84
N GLN A 69 -20.96 -23.19 -16.95
CA GLN A 69 -20.07 -23.25 -15.79
C GLN A 69 -20.25 -22.03 -14.89
N LEU A 70 -20.44 -20.84 -15.46
CA LEU A 70 -20.72 -19.63 -14.67
C LEU A 70 -22.06 -19.71 -13.94
N GLU A 71 -23.09 -20.27 -14.60
CA GLU A 71 -24.41 -20.50 -14.00
C GLU A 71 -24.35 -21.47 -12.81
N GLU A 72 -23.48 -22.48 -12.88
CA GLU A 72 -23.24 -23.44 -11.79
C GLU A 72 -22.56 -22.80 -10.56
N PHE A 73 -21.76 -21.76 -10.76
CA PHE A 73 -21.19 -20.97 -9.66
C PHE A 73 -22.18 -19.95 -9.08
N GLY A 74 -23.31 -19.68 -9.74
CA GLY A 74 -24.32 -18.72 -9.29
C GLY A 74 -23.83 -17.26 -9.21
N LEU A 75 -22.72 -16.93 -9.89
CA LEU A 75 -22.15 -15.58 -9.92
C LEU A 75 -22.43 -14.88 -11.25
N ASP A 76 -22.66 -13.57 -11.18
CA ASP A 76 -22.67 -12.72 -12.37
C ASP A 76 -21.31 -12.74 -13.08
N THR A 77 -21.30 -12.63 -14.41
CA THR A 77 -20.08 -12.70 -15.23
C THR A 77 -19.05 -11.64 -14.83
N ASN A 78 -19.51 -10.44 -14.40
CA ASN A 78 -18.62 -9.37 -13.95
C ASN A 78 -17.98 -9.68 -12.59
N ASP A 79 -18.72 -10.30 -11.68
CA ASP A 79 -18.20 -10.65 -10.35
C ASP A 79 -17.22 -11.82 -10.45
N PHE A 80 -17.47 -12.75 -11.37
CA PHE A 80 -16.52 -13.81 -11.70
C PHE A 80 -15.22 -13.26 -12.32
N ALA A 81 -15.33 -12.30 -13.25
CA ALA A 81 -14.17 -11.62 -13.84
C ALA A 81 -13.31 -10.93 -12.78
N LYS A 82 -13.94 -10.23 -11.82
CA LYS A 82 -13.24 -9.63 -10.67
C LYS A 82 -12.58 -10.69 -9.80
N ALA A 83 -13.27 -11.79 -9.47
CA ALA A 83 -12.71 -12.87 -8.65
C ALA A 83 -11.45 -13.49 -9.30
N LEU A 84 -11.46 -13.71 -10.61
CA LEU A 84 -10.29 -14.18 -11.37
C LEU A 84 -9.15 -13.16 -11.36
N ALA A 85 -9.45 -11.86 -11.51
CA ALA A 85 -8.46 -10.79 -11.39
C ALA A 85 -7.81 -10.79 -9.99
N TYR A 86 -8.62 -10.92 -8.93
CA TYR A 86 -8.13 -11.04 -7.56
C TYR A 86 -7.25 -12.29 -7.37
N GLN A 87 -7.67 -13.45 -7.87
CA GLN A 87 -6.87 -14.68 -7.77
C GLN A 87 -5.52 -14.54 -8.47
N THR A 88 -5.49 -13.96 -9.67
CA THR A 88 -4.27 -13.76 -10.46
C THR A 88 -3.29 -12.81 -9.76
N CYS A 89 -3.80 -11.69 -9.23
CA CYS A 89 -3.00 -10.69 -8.51
C CYS A 89 -2.52 -11.17 -7.13
N THR A 90 -3.24 -12.10 -6.49
CA THR A 90 -2.82 -12.70 -5.21
C THR A 90 -1.84 -13.85 -5.40
N SER A 91 -1.98 -14.65 -6.47
CA SER A 91 -1.11 -15.79 -6.78
C SER A 91 0.26 -15.37 -7.34
N GLN A 92 0.38 -14.23 -8.02
CA GLN A 92 1.68 -13.73 -8.49
C GLN A 92 2.68 -13.44 -7.35
N LYS A 93 2.21 -13.21 -6.12
CA LYS A 93 3.09 -13.10 -4.94
C LYS A 93 3.79 -14.42 -4.59
N ALA A 94 3.32 -15.57 -5.10
CA ALA A 94 3.92 -16.88 -4.84
C ALA A 94 5.12 -17.22 -5.74
N ILE A 95 5.36 -16.45 -6.81
CA ILE A 95 6.42 -16.73 -7.81
C ILE A 95 7.56 -15.69 -7.76
N GLY A 96 7.40 -14.61 -6.98
CA GLY A 96 8.48 -13.64 -6.74
C GLY A 96 9.31 -13.98 -5.51
N LYS A 97 10.29 -14.87 -5.67
CA LYS A 97 11.52 -14.89 -4.85
C LYS A 97 12.61 -14.16 -5.61
#